data_AF-A0A357LIK2-F1
#
_entry.id   AF-A0A357LIK2-F1
#
_cell.length_a   1.000
_cell.length_b   1.000
_cell.length_c   1.000
_cell.angle_alpha   90.00
_cell.angle_beta   90.00
_cell.angle_gamma   90.00
#
_symmetry.space_group_name_H-M   'P 1'
#
loop_
_entity.id
_entity.type
_entity.pdbx_description
1 polymer ?
#
loop_
_entity_poly.entity_id
_entity_poly.type
_entity_poly.pdbx_seq_one_letter_code
_entity_poly.pdbx_strand_id
1 'polypeptide(L)'
;PLVYLQNSGLGNVVNPLLSLASPEVYGTPMLLMLGWRGEPGKKDEPQHVHQGRVMAKMLEDMDLPFVVLSEDMVEAEVQTKAAAQQARDINGPVALVVKKNTFDKYAAPEVEADLPLGREEAIIAAAETLEDNAAVICTTGMPSRELFEFRARNEAGHDRDFLTVGGMGHASQIALGLAMSQPARPIYCFDGDGAVLMHMGSMAITGQSNAKNLIHLVFNNGVHGSVGGQPTVGFNIDMPKIAIACGYASAQRVTNKKGLHSAITMARATDGVSFIEVQVRPGNRADIGRPTSTPEQNKVAMMKFLGVE
;
A
#
# COMPACT_ATOMS: atom_id res chain seq x y z
N PRO A 1 25.66 -1.51 -2.30
CA PRO A 1 24.33 -0.96 -2.69
C PRO A 1 23.69 -0.17 -1.54
N LEU A 2 22.79 0.76 -1.83
CA LEU A 2 21.92 1.38 -0.84
C LEU A 2 20.49 0.91 -1.11
N VAL A 3 19.84 0.34 -0.09
CA VAL A 3 18.44 -0.07 -0.15
C VAL A 3 17.67 0.83 0.80
N TYR A 4 16.67 1.54 0.27
CA TYR A 4 15.81 2.41 1.06
C TYR A 4 14.47 1.73 1.31
N LEU A 5 14.02 1.78 2.56
CA LEU A 5 12.71 1.31 2.97
C LEU A 5 12.28 1.95 4.29
N GLN A 6 10.99 1.98 4.55
CA GLN A 6 10.49 2.20 5.91
C GLN A 6 10.57 0.90 6.70
N ASN A 7 10.55 0.97 8.03
CA ASN A 7 10.51 -0.20 8.88
C ASN A 7 9.29 -1.11 8.60
N SER A 8 8.19 -0.56 8.06
CA SER A 8 7.06 -1.33 7.50
C SER A 8 7.45 -2.30 6.40
N GLY A 9 8.44 -1.95 5.58
CA GLY A 9 9.01 -2.81 4.54
C GLY A 9 9.95 -3.88 5.06
N LEU A 10 10.39 -3.82 6.33
CA LEU A 10 11.34 -4.78 6.89
C LEU A 10 10.80 -6.22 6.80
N GLY A 11 9.50 -6.40 7.02
CA GLY A 11 8.82 -7.70 6.89
C GLY A 11 8.95 -8.32 5.50
N ASN A 12 8.94 -7.50 4.44
CA ASN A 12 9.07 -7.96 3.05
C ASN A 12 10.51 -8.40 2.71
N VAL A 13 11.50 -7.90 3.45
CA VAL A 13 12.91 -8.15 3.18
C VAL A 13 13.58 -9.09 4.17
N VAL A 14 12.87 -9.63 5.17
CA VAL A 14 13.43 -10.62 6.12
C VAL A 14 14.07 -11.78 5.37
N ASN A 15 13.32 -12.44 4.48
CA ASN A 15 13.84 -13.58 3.74
C ASN A 15 15.09 -13.23 2.90
N PRO A 16 15.08 -12.24 1.99
CA PRO A 16 16.27 -11.92 1.21
C PRO A 16 17.44 -11.41 2.07
N LEU A 17 17.21 -10.80 3.23
CA LEU A 17 18.29 -10.40 4.15
C LEU A 17 18.94 -11.61 4.82
N LEU A 18 18.14 -12.56 5.33
CA LEU A 18 18.63 -13.76 6.02
C LEU A 18 19.10 -14.87 5.08
N SER A 19 18.75 -14.81 3.80
CA SER A 19 19.22 -15.73 2.77
C SER A 19 20.24 -15.05 1.87
N LEU A 20 19.80 -14.34 0.83
CA LEU A 20 20.65 -13.82 -0.23
C LEU A 20 21.75 -12.87 0.28
N ALA A 21 21.41 -11.96 1.18
CA ALA A 21 22.37 -10.96 1.69
C ALA A 21 23.24 -11.49 2.83
N SER A 22 22.85 -12.61 3.45
CA SER A 22 23.55 -13.17 4.61
C SER A 22 25.00 -13.50 4.25
N PRO A 23 25.99 -13.12 5.09
CA PRO A 23 27.39 -13.53 4.95
C PRO A 23 27.58 -15.05 4.89
N GLU A 24 26.65 -15.83 5.45
CA GLU A 24 26.68 -17.30 5.45
C GLU A 24 26.28 -17.92 4.10
N VAL A 25 25.70 -17.13 3.18
CA VAL A 25 25.21 -17.62 1.89
C VAL A 25 25.98 -16.97 0.73
N TYR A 26 25.57 -15.79 0.26
CA TYR A 26 26.29 -15.06 -0.78
C TYR A 26 27.10 -13.88 -0.24
N GLY A 27 26.70 -13.31 0.90
CA GLY A 27 27.35 -12.18 1.55
C GLY A 27 27.45 -10.97 0.64
N THR A 28 26.40 -10.13 0.61
CA THR A 28 26.38 -8.93 -0.23
C THR A 28 26.49 -7.67 0.64
N PRO A 29 27.62 -6.95 0.61
CA PRO A 29 27.80 -5.70 1.33
C PRO A 29 26.77 -4.65 0.90
N MET A 30 25.94 -4.18 1.83
CA MET A 30 24.95 -3.13 1.54
C MET A 30 24.60 -2.28 2.75
N LEU A 31 24.10 -1.08 2.48
CA LEU A 31 23.46 -0.23 3.47
C LEU A 31 21.94 -0.32 3.34
N LEU A 32 21.25 -0.51 4.46
CA LEU A 32 19.81 -0.41 4.57
C LEU A 32 19.46 0.93 5.22
N MET A 33 18.88 1.86 4.46
CA MET A 33 18.36 3.10 5.03
C MET A 33 16.90 2.88 5.47
N LEU A 34 16.70 2.75 6.79
CA LEU A 34 15.45 2.35 7.42
C LEU A 34 14.77 3.54 8.09
N GLY A 35 13.65 4.01 7.54
CA GLY A 35 12.82 5.02 8.20
C GLY A 35 12.10 4.45 9.44
N TRP A 36 12.26 5.07 10.61
CA TRP A 36 11.67 4.60 11.87
C TRP A 36 10.26 5.18 12.11
N ARG A 37 9.23 4.51 11.58
CA ARG A 37 7.84 4.81 11.96
C ARG A 37 7.48 4.15 13.29
N GLY A 38 6.70 4.83 14.12
CA GLY A 38 6.33 4.35 15.45
C GLY A 38 7.50 4.33 16.46
N GLU A 39 8.44 5.27 16.35
CA GLU A 39 9.52 5.46 17.34
C GLU A 39 8.94 5.53 18.76
N PRO A 40 9.46 4.74 19.73
CA PRO A 40 9.00 4.79 21.11
C PRO A 40 8.98 6.22 21.69
N GLY A 41 7.86 6.61 22.31
CA GLY A 41 7.69 7.95 22.87
C GLY A 41 7.30 9.03 21.85
N LYS A 42 7.14 8.72 20.57
CA LYS A 42 6.63 9.64 19.54
C LYS A 42 5.25 9.21 19.06
N LYS A 43 4.39 10.20 18.80
CA LYS A 43 3.05 9.96 18.22
C LYS A 43 3.17 9.60 16.74
N ASP A 44 2.58 8.47 16.35
CA ASP A 44 2.44 8.01 14.97
C ASP A 44 1.07 7.32 14.79
N GLU A 45 0.79 6.80 13.59
CA GLU A 45 -0.40 6.00 13.32
C GLU A 45 -0.39 4.67 14.10
N PRO A 46 -1.55 4.17 14.56
CA PRO A 46 -1.64 2.95 15.38
C PRO A 46 -0.90 1.75 14.79
N GLN A 47 -0.99 1.53 13.48
CA GLN A 47 -0.34 0.40 12.80
C GLN A 47 1.20 0.43 12.85
N HIS A 48 1.80 1.61 13.08
CA HIS A 48 3.26 1.72 13.18
C HIS A 48 3.78 1.45 14.59
N VAL A 49 2.95 1.62 15.62
CA VAL A 49 3.38 1.63 17.04
C VAL A 49 4.05 0.32 17.43
N HIS A 50 3.44 -0.82 17.09
CA HIS A 50 4.00 -2.12 17.44
C HIS A 50 5.34 -2.33 16.72
N GLN A 51 5.38 -2.10 15.41
CA GLN A 51 6.55 -2.33 14.58
C GLN A 51 7.71 -1.42 14.94
N GLY A 52 7.46 -0.14 15.19
CA GLY A 52 8.50 0.80 15.61
C GLY A 52 9.10 0.45 16.97
N ARG A 53 8.30 -0.06 17.91
CA ARG A 53 8.80 -0.53 19.21
C ARG A 53 9.72 -1.75 19.10
N VAL A 54 9.43 -2.68 18.20
CA VAL A 54 10.17 -3.96 18.09
C VAL A 54 11.26 -3.95 17.03
N MET A 55 11.34 -2.93 16.17
CA MET A 55 12.26 -2.89 15.03
C MET A 55 13.73 -3.12 15.41
N ALA A 56 14.24 -2.44 16.44
CA ALA A 56 15.64 -2.60 16.86
C ALA A 56 15.94 -4.05 17.25
N LYS A 57 15.05 -4.67 18.04
CA LYS A 57 15.14 -6.09 18.40
C LYS A 57 15.05 -7.00 17.18
N MET A 58 14.21 -6.69 16.19
CA MET A 58 14.17 -7.47 14.94
C MET A 58 15.50 -7.41 14.19
N LEU A 59 16.17 -6.24 14.14
CA LEU A 59 17.49 -6.12 13.50
C LEU A 59 18.54 -6.93 14.27
N GLU A 60 18.53 -6.87 15.60
CA GLU A 60 19.40 -7.69 16.46
C GLU A 60 19.17 -9.19 16.25
N ASP A 61 17.91 -9.65 16.29
CA ASP A 61 17.54 -11.07 16.11
C ASP A 61 17.82 -11.58 14.68
N MET A 62 18.04 -10.67 13.72
CA MET A 62 18.47 -10.98 12.34
C MET A 62 19.98 -10.86 12.13
N ASP A 63 20.76 -10.63 13.20
CA ASP A 63 22.21 -10.39 13.15
C ASP A 63 22.58 -9.23 12.20
N LEU A 64 21.74 -8.19 12.14
CA LEU A 64 21.96 -6.99 11.33
C LEU A 64 22.52 -5.86 12.20
N PRO A 65 23.81 -5.51 12.07
CA PRO A 65 24.34 -4.34 12.74
C PRO A 65 23.59 -3.09 12.29
N PHE A 66 23.29 -2.20 13.22
CA PHE A 66 22.63 -0.95 12.90
C PHE A 66 23.13 0.22 13.74
N VAL A 67 22.99 1.41 13.18
CA VAL A 67 23.22 2.68 13.88
C VAL A 67 22.03 3.59 13.64
N VAL A 68 21.62 4.30 14.69
CA VAL A 68 20.62 5.36 14.58
C VAL A 68 21.33 6.60 14.09
N LEU A 69 20.96 7.07 12.89
CA LEU A 69 21.60 8.18 12.23
C LEU A 69 21.39 9.47 13.03
N SER A 70 22.47 10.23 13.25
CA SER A 70 22.44 11.53 13.91
C SER A 70 21.72 12.57 13.05
N GLU A 71 21.11 13.56 13.72
CA GLU A 71 20.59 14.76 13.06
C GLU A 71 21.70 15.79 12.78
N ASP A 72 22.88 15.63 13.40
CA ASP A 72 24.07 16.42 13.07
C ASP A 72 24.73 15.88 11.79
N MET A 73 24.91 16.75 10.79
CA MET A 73 25.43 16.35 9.48
C MET A 73 26.85 15.80 9.51
N VAL A 74 27.72 16.33 10.38
CA VAL A 74 29.11 15.88 10.49
C VAL A 74 29.15 14.49 11.11
N GLU A 75 28.40 14.28 12.18
CA GLU A 75 28.26 12.96 12.82
C GLU A 75 27.60 11.94 11.88
N ALA A 76 26.52 12.33 11.18
CA ALA A 76 25.83 11.47 10.22
C ALA A 76 26.74 11.03 9.07
N GLU A 77 27.62 11.91 8.59
CA GLU A 77 28.63 11.56 7.58
C GLU A 77 29.62 10.51 8.11
N VAL A 78 30.11 10.68 9.34
CA VAL A 78 31.01 9.71 10.00
C VAL A 78 30.31 8.37 10.18
N GLN A 79 29.09 8.35 10.72
CA GLN A 79 28.29 7.15 10.93
C GLN A 79 28.02 6.40 9.61
N THR A 80 27.69 7.14 8.54
CA THR A 80 27.42 6.56 7.22
C THR A 80 28.68 5.91 6.63
N LYS A 81 29.85 6.57 6.73
CA LYS A 81 31.12 6.00 6.25
C LYS A 81 31.53 4.77 7.06
N ALA A 82 31.37 4.82 8.39
CA ALA A 82 31.65 3.70 9.26
C ALA A 82 30.75 2.49 8.96
N ALA A 83 29.44 2.71 8.81
CA ALA A 83 28.49 1.66 8.44
C ALA A 83 28.82 1.06 7.06
N ALA A 84 29.19 1.89 6.09
CA ALA A 84 29.59 1.41 4.77
C ALA A 84 30.87 0.55 4.82
N GLN A 85 31.83 0.94 5.67
CA GLN A 85 33.04 0.16 5.88
C GLN A 85 32.71 -1.15 6.58
N GLN A 86 31.93 -1.11 7.66
CA GLN A 86 31.48 -2.30 8.38
C GLN A 86 30.75 -3.28 7.47
N ALA A 87 29.86 -2.81 6.58
CA ALA A 87 29.17 -3.66 5.61
C ALA A 87 30.14 -4.42 4.69
N ARG A 88 31.26 -3.79 4.30
CA ARG A 88 32.32 -4.44 3.53
C ARG A 88 33.11 -5.43 4.38
N ASP A 89 33.43 -5.06 5.61
CA ASP A 89 34.24 -5.88 6.51
C ASP A 89 33.52 -7.18 6.91
N ILE A 90 32.22 -7.10 7.19
CA ILE A 90 31.39 -8.27 7.54
C ILE A 90 30.85 -9.01 6.30
N ASN A 91 31.13 -8.48 5.10
CA ASN A 91 30.57 -8.94 3.83
C ASN A 91 29.02 -9.08 3.85
N GLY A 92 28.31 -8.08 4.38
CA GLY A 92 26.88 -8.18 4.64
C GLY A 92 26.17 -6.84 4.84
N PRO A 93 24.84 -6.89 5.08
CA PRO A 93 24.02 -5.71 5.30
C PRO A 93 24.30 -5.01 6.65
N VAL A 94 24.32 -3.68 6.64
CA VAL A 94 24.31 -2.82 7.84
C VAL A 94 23.19 -1.78 7.70
N ALA A 95 22.42 -1.56 8.76
CA ALA A 95 21.30 -0.63 8.74
C ALA A 95 21.64 0.77 9.32
N LEU A 96 21.21 1.79 8.59
CA LEU A 96 21.10 3.17 9.07
C LEU A 96 19.63 3.43 9.42
N VAL A 97 19.34 3.55 10.71
CA VAL A 97 17.99 3.83 11.21
C VAL A 97 17.78 5.33 11.28
N VAL A 98 16.77 5.82 10.55
CA VAL A 98 16.50 7.25 10.36
C VAL A 98 15.25 7.66 11.14
N LYS A 99 15.41 8.60 12.07
CA LYS A 99 14.29 9.18 12.82
C LYS A 99 13.48 10.14 11.97
N LYS A 100 12.25 10.41 12.41
CA LYS A 100 11.41 11.44 11.80
C LYS A 100 12.11 12.81 11.90
N ASN A 101 12.06 13.60 10.83
CA ASN A 101 12.67 14.94 10.70
C ASN A 101 14.21 14.97 10.65
N THR A 102 14.87 13.82 10.41
CA THR A 102 16.34 13.81 10.19
C THR A 102 16.74 14.53 8.89
N PHE A 103 15.90 14.48 7.86
CA PHE A 103 16.14 15.13 6.56
C PHE A 103 15.21 16.32 6.35
N ASP A 104 15.72 17.32 5.61
CA ASP A 104 14.92 18.44 5.12
C ASP A 104 13.78 17.99 4.20
N LYS A 105 12.79 18.87 4.05
CA LYS A 105 11.70 18.65 3.11
C LYS A 105 12.26 18.54 1.69
N TYR A 106 11.95 17.42 1.05
CA TYR A 106 12.27 17.17 -0.36
C TYR A 106 10.99 17.22 -1.20
N ALA A 107 11.01 17.97 -2.30
CA ALA A 107 9.98 17.94 -3.31
C ALA A 107 10.41 16.97 -4.41
N ALA A 108 9.69 15.86 -4.55
CA ALA A 108 9.92 14.93 -5.65
C ALA A 108 9.60 15.61 -7.00
N PRO A 109 10.24 15.19 -8.11
CA PRO A 109 9.88 15.65 -9.44
C PRO A 109 8.39 15.42 -9.68
N GLU A 110 7.71 16.41 -10.25
CA GLU A 110 6.30 16.25 -10.63
C GLU A 110 6.20 15.23 -11.75
N VAL A 111 5.40 14.19 -11.52
CA VAL A 111 4.93 13.32 -12.59
C VAL A 111 3.78 14.05 -13.26
N GLU A 112 4.06 14.75 -14.35
CA GLU A 112 3.00 15.31 -15.18
C GLU A 112 2.20 14.17 -15.82
N ALA A 113 0.92 14.10 -15.47
CA ALA A 113 -0.04 13.23 -16.13
C ALA A 113 -1.23 14.09 -16.55
N ASP A 114 -1.40 14.28 -17.86
CA ASP A 114 -2.56 14.96 -18.44
C ASP A 114 -3.78 14.01 -18.40
N LEU A 115 -4.29 13.79 -17.18
CA LEU A 115 -5.44 12.96 -16.90
C LEU A 115 -6.57 13.84 -16.37
N PRO A 116 -7.83 13.61 -16.75
CA PRO A 116 -8.91 14.54 -16.39
C PRO A 116 -9.42 14.33 -14.95
N LEU A 117 -9.11 13.20 -14.31
CA LEU A 117 -9.65 12.82 -13.00
C LEU A 117 -8.53 12.70 -11.95
N GLY A 118 -8.73 13.26 -10.76
CA GLY A 118 -7.89 13.03 -9.57
C GLY A 118 -8.29 11.75 -8.83
N ARG A 119 -7.40 11.25 -7.96
CA ARG A 119 -7.64 10.00 -7.21
C ARG A 119 -8.87 10.06 -6.31
N GLU A 120 -9.00 11.10 -5.48
CA GLU A 120 -10.17 11.29 -4.61
C GLU A 120 -11.47 11.34 -5.44
N GLU A 121 -11.48 12.06 -6.56
CA GLU A 121 -12.64 12.16 -7.45
C GLU A 121 -13.04 10.80 -8.03
N ALA A 122 -12.06 9.95 -8.38
CA ALA A 122 -12.29 8.60 -8.86
C ALA A 122 -12.82 7.66 -7.77
N ILE A 123 -12.27 7.72 -6.56
CA ILE A 123 -12.73 6.93 -5.40
C ILE A 123 -14.17 7.29 -5.08
N ILE A 124 -14.50 8.59 -5.04
CA ILE A 124 -15.87 9.08 -4.83
C ILE A 124 -16.78 8.56 -5.95
N ALA A 125 -16.38 8.74 -7.20
CA ALA A 125 -17.18 8.29 -8.34
C ALA A 125 -17.45 6.78 -8.32
N ALA A 126 -16.50 5.96 -7.89
CA ALA A 126 -16.73 4.52 -7.70
C ALA A 126 -17.66 4.26 -6.50
N ALA A 127 -17.38 4.88 -5.35
CA ALA A 127 -18.12 4.69 -4.11
C ALA A 127 -19.61 5.07 -4.21
N GLU A 128 -19.94 6.09 -5.01
CA GLU A 128 -21.32 6.53 -5.30
C GLU A 128 -22.15 5.49 -6.05
N THR A 129 -21.52 4.53 -6.73
CA THR A 129 -22.24 3.52 -7.53
C THR A 129 -22.52 2.23 -6.77
N LEU A 130 -21.90 2.03 -5.61
CA LEU A 130 -21.89 0.77 -4.87
C LEU A 130 -23.28 0.43 -4.33
N GLU A 131 -23.60 -0.87 -4.32
CA GLU A 131 -24.81 -1.40 -3.72
C GLU A 131 -24.79 -1.19 -2.19
N ASP A 132 -25.97 -1.08 -1.57
CA ASP A 132 -26.07 -0.84 -0.12
C ASP A 132 -25.42 -1.95 0.71
N ASN A 133 -25.48 -3.20 0.23
CA ASN A 133 -24.85 -4.35 0.87
C ASN A 133 -23.41 -4.59 0.41
N ALA A 134 -22.83 -3.78 -0.47
CA ALA A 134 -21.46 -3.96 -0.93
C ALA A 134 -20.45 -3.71 0.21
N ALA A 135 -19.37 -4.49 0.24
CA ALA A 135 -18.23 -4.24 1.12
C ALA A 135 -17.02 -3.78 0.31
N VAL A 136 -16.25 -2.84 0.86
CA VAL A 136 -15.05 -2.29 0.23
C VAL A 136 -13.83 -2.67 1.04
N ILE A 137 -12.81 -3.23 0.39
CA ILE A 137 -11.46 -3.32 0.95
C ILE A 137 -10.62 -2.25 0.30
N CYS A 138 -10.21 -1.24 1.07
CA CYS A 138 -9.42 -0.13 0.57
C CYS A 138 -7.96 -0.26 1.00
N THR A 139 -7.04 -0.01 0.07
CA THR A 139 -5.60 -0.11 0.29
C THR A 139 -5.09 0.99 1.22
N THR A 140 -3.89 0.80 1.73
CA THR A 140 -3.25 1.71 2.69
C THR A 140 -2.96 3.10 2.09
N GLY A 141 -2.78 4.09 2.96
CA GLY A 141 -2.38 5.44 2.58
C GLY A 141 -3.55 6.35 2.22
N MET A 142 -3.33 7.26 1.27
CA MET A 142 -4.32 8.28 0.89
C MET A 142 -5.66 7.71 0.38
N PRO A 143 -5.74 6.60 -0.40
CA PRO A 143 -7.02 6.06 -0.85
C PRO A 143 -8.01 5.76 0.29
N SER A 144 -7.53 5.12 1.38
CA SER A 144 -8.35 4.85 2.56
C SER A 144 -8.82 6.13 3.26
N ARG A 145 -8.00 7.19 3.27
CA ARG A 145 -8.37 8.49 3.86
C ARG A 145 -9.42 9.21 3.02
N GLU A 146 -9.24 9.19 1.70
CA GLU A 146 -10.16 9.80 0.72
C GLU A 146 -11.55 9.14 0.82
N LEU A 147 -11.59 7.80 0.87
CA LEU A 147 -12.82 7.05 1.08
C LEU A 147 -13.46 7.36 2.45
N PHE A 148 -12.67 7.38 3.52
CA PHE A 148 -13.16 7.69 4.86
C PHE A 148 -13.78 9.09 4.93
N GLU A 149 -13.09 10.12 4.44
CA GLU A 149 -13.64 11.48 4.46
C GLU A 149 -14.89 11.61 3.60
N PHE A 150 -14.93 10.96 2.44
CA PHE A 150 -16.15 10.91 1.62
C PHE A 150 -17.34 10.33 2.40
N ARG A 151 -17.16 9.19 3.08
CA ARG A 151 -18.21 8.59 3.90
C ARG A 151 -18.68 9.52 5.03
N ALA A 152 -17.73 10.16 5.71
CA ALA A 152 -18.03 11.07 6.82
C ALA A 152 -18.81 12.30 6.35
N ARG A 153 -18.42 12.91 5.22
CA ARG A 153 -19.12 14.08 4.64
C ARG A 153 -20.54 13.79 4.18
N ASN A 154 -20.82 12.55 3.81
CA ASN A 154 -22.13 12.11 3.32
C ASN A 154 -22.93 11.34 4.38
N GLU A 155 -22.48 11.31 5.64
CA GLU A 155 -23.14 10.61 6.75
C GLU A 155 -23.44 9.12 6.43
N ALA A 156 -22.60 8.50 5.59
CA ALA A 156 -22.89 7.20 4.97
C ALA A 156 -22.37 5.98 5.76
N GLY A 157 -21.87 6.19 6.98
CA GLY A 157 -21.23 5.18 7.81
C GLY A 157 -19.86 4.72 7.29
N HIS A 158 -19.10 4.02 8.13
CA HIS A 158 -17.80 3.40 7.79
C HIS A 158 -17.78 1.88 7.96
N ASP A 159 -18.92 1.30 8.34
CA ASP A 159 -19.08 -0.10 8.69
C ASP A 159 -18.87 -1.04 7.51
N ARG A 160 -19.07 -0.59 6.27
CA ARG A 160 -18.85 -1.40 5.06
C ARG A 160 -17.44 -1.33 4.47
N ASP A 161 -16.55 -0.50 5.02
CA ASP A 161 -15.21 -0.27 4.47
C ASP A 161 -14.12 -0.85 5.39
N PHE A 162 -13.36 -1.84 4.91
CA PHE A 162 -12.11 -2.26 5.52
C PHE A 162 -10.98 -1.37 5.04
N LEU A 163 -10.50 -0.49 5.92
CA LEU A 163 -9.32 0.33 5.64
C LEU A 163 -8.07 -0.47 6.01
N THR A 164 -7.31 -0.91 5.01
CA THR A 164 -6.10 -1.71 5.24
C THR A 164 -5.02 -0.82 5.87
N VAL A 165 -4.87 -0.91 7.19
CA VAL A 165 -3.89 -0.11 7.96
C VAL A 165 -2.51 -0.75 7.92
N GLY A 166 -1.69 -0.37 6.94
CA GLY A 166 -0.39 -1.01 6.67
C GLY A 166 -0.51 -2.16 5.67
N GLY A 167 0.54 -2.97 5.50
CA GLY A 167 0.48 -4.14 4.61
C GLY A 167 0.16 -3.82 3.15
N MET A 168 0.83 -2.81 2.58
CA MET A 168 0.66 -2.42 1.17
C MET A 168 0.74 -3.64 0.24
N GLY A 169 -0.20 -3.77 -0.69
CA GLY A 169 -0.32 -4.90 -1.60
C GLY A 169 -1.19 -6.06 -1.11
N HIS A 170 -1.66 -6.06 0.15
CA HIS A 170 -2.52 -7.14 0.66
C HIS A 170 -4.02 -6.92 0.47
N ALA A 171 -4.46 -5.70 0.11
CA ALA A 171 -5.89 -5.38 -0.04
C ALA A 171 -6.62 -6.34 -0.98
N SER A 172 -6.01 -6.68 -2.13
CA SER A 172 -6.59 -7.58 -3.12
C SER A 172 -6.82 -9.01 -2.59
N GLN A 173 -5.95 -9.53 -1.74
CA GLN A 173 -6.09 -10.86 -1.15
C GLN A 173 -7.09 -10.87 0.02
N ILE A 174 -7.15 -9.78 0.80
CA ILE A 174 -8.21 -9.60 1.81
C ILE A 174 -9.58 -9.56 1.12
N ALA A 175 -9.69 -8.81 0.01
CA ALA A 175 -10.90 -8.72 -0.79
C ALA A 175 -11.31 -10.08 -1.37
N LEU A 176 -10.34 -10.84 -1.88
CA LEU A 176 -10.59 -12.20 -2.36
C LEU A 176 -11.11 -13.12 -1.25
N GLY A 177 -10.46 -13.13 -0.09
CA GLY A 177 -10.89 -13.95 1.04
C GLY A 177 -12.32 -13.61 1.49
N LEU A 178 -12.66 -12.33 1.52
CA LEU A 178 -14.02 -11.87 1.83
C LEU A 178 -15.02 -12.29 0.74
N ALA A 179 -14.67 -12.13 -0.54
CA ALA A 179 -15.53 -12.51 -1.67
C ALA A 179 -15.88 -14.00 -1.65
N MET A 180 -14.88 -14.86 -1.37
CA MET A 180 -15.08 -16.30 -1.22
C MET A 180 -15.93 -16.66 0.00
N SER A 181 -15.81 -15.90 1.10
CA SER A 181 -16.55 -16.15 2.34
C SER A 181 -17.98 -15.62 2.30
N GLN A 182 -18.28 -14.66 1.41
CA GLN A 182 -19.57 -13.99 1.27
C GLN A 182 -20.01 -13.97 -0.21
N PRO A 183 -20.23 -15.13 -0.86
CA PRO A 183 -20.39 -15.22 -2.32
C PRO A 183 -21.60 -14.46 -2.89
N ALA A 184 -22.61 -14.16 -2.05
CA ALA A 184 -23.78 -13.38 -2.44
C ALA A 184 -23.61 -11.85 -2.30
N ARG A 185 -22.51 -11.39 -1.70
CA ARG A 185 -22.26 -9.98 -1.40
C ARG A 185 -21.29 -9.38 -2.42
N PRO A 186 -21.59 -8.22 -3.04
CA PRO A 186 -20.62 -7.51 -3.87
C PRO A 186 -19.41 -7.05 -3.05
N ILE A 187 -18.20 -7.39 -3.51
CA ILE A 187 -16.94 -7.01 -2.88
C ILE A 187 -16.12 -6.16 -3.86
N TYR A 188 -15.65 -5.01 -3.38
CA TYR A 188 -14.84 -4.09 -4.16
C TYR A 188 -13.46 -3.94 -3.52
N CYS A 189 -12.40 -4.21 -4.27
CA CYS A 189 -11.04 -3.87 -3.86
C CYS A 189 -10.68 -2.51 -4.45
N PHE A 190 -10.50 -1.51 -3.59
CA PHE A 190 -10.00 -0.19 -3.94
C PHE A 190 -8.49 -0.16 -3.70
N ASP A 191 -7.71 -0.45 -4.74
CA ASP A 191 -6.25 -0.57 -4.66
C ASP A 191 -5.52 0.56 -5.39
N GLY A 192 -4.19 0.60 -5.25
CA GLY A 192 -3.30 1.53 -5.94
C GLY A 192 -2.28 0.79 -6.80
N ASP A 193 -1.76 1.45 -7.83
CA ASP A 193 -0.76 0.88 -8.73
C ASP A 193 0.49 0.39 -8.00
N GLY A 194 1.01 1.17 -7.06
CA GLY A 194 2.16 0.76 -6.24
C GLY A 194 1.87 -0.50 -5.41
N ALA A 195 0.64 -0.68 -4.92
CA ALA A 195 0.27 -1.81 -4.09
C ALA A 195 0.11 -3.08 -4.94
N VAL A 196 -0.50 -2.95 -6.12
CA VAL A 196 -0.54 -4.02 -7.13
C VAL A 196 0.87 -4.42 -7.53
N LEU A 197 1.77 -3.47 -7.80
CA LEU A 197 3.17 -3.74 -8.14
C LEU A 197 3.91 -4.49 -7.02
N MET A 198 3.63 -4.16 -5.76
CA MET A 198 4.27 -4.80 -4.60
C MET A 198 3.92 -6.30 -4.50
N HIS A 199 2.68 -6.67 -4.80
CA HIS A 199 2.20 -8.05 -4.69
C HIS A 199 1.48 -8.53 -5.95
N MET A 200 2.06 -8.27 -7.12
CA MET A 200 1.44 -8.59 -8.42
C MET A 200 1.21 -10.10 -8.61
N GLY A 201 2.05 -10.95 -8.00
CA GLY A 201 1.86 -12.41 -8.04
C GLY A 201 0.51 -12.87 -7.49
N SER A 202 -0.12 -12.06 -6.62
CA SER A 202 -1.45 -12.33 -6.08
C SER A 202 -2.56 -12.26 -7.14
N MET A 203 -2.34 -11.54 -8.26
CA MET A 203 -3.28 -11.43 -9.36
C MET A 203 -3.58 -12.78 -10.01
N ALA A 204 -2.59 -13.68 -10.11
CA ALA A 204 -2.80 -15.02 -10.65
C ALA A 204 -3.77 -15.83 -9.78
N ILE A 205 -3.66 -15.72 -8.46
CA ILE A 205 -4.57 -16.40 -7.52
C ILE A 205 -5.97 -15.80 -7.65
N THR A 206 -6.07 -14.46 -7.67
CA THR A 206 -7.35 -13.77 -7.80
C THR A 206 -8.05 -14.10 -9.13
N GLY A 207 -7.35 -14.06 -10.26
CA GLY A 207 -7.93 -14.36 -11.57
C GLY A 207 -8.47 -15.79 -11.67
N GLN A 208 -7.77 -16.77 -11.07
CA GLN A 208 -8.19 -18.18 -11.09
C GLN A 208 -9.26 -18.53 -10.05
N SER A 209 -9.63 -17.62 -9.16
CA SER A 209 -10.53 -17.90 -8.03
C SER A 209 -12.00 -18.10 -8.42
N ASN A 210 -12.43 -17.59 -9.58
CA ASN A 210 -13.83 -17.52 -9.98
C ASN A 210 -14.73 -16.79 -8.95
N ALA A 211 -14.19 -15.84 -8.19
CA ALA A 211 -14.94 -15.00 -7.26
C ALA A 211 -15.78 -13.95 -8.05
N LYS A 212 -16.93 -14.38 -8.58
CA LYS A 212 -17.83 -13.59 -9.45
C LYS A 212 -18.34 -12.30 -8.81
N ASN A 213 -18.32 -12.22 -7.50
CA ASN A 213 -18.73 -11.07 -6.71
C ASN A 213 -17.58 -10.09 -6.40
N LEU A 214 -16.37 -10.30 -6.94
CA LEU A 214 -15.21 -9.44 -6.71
C LEU A 214 -14.91 -8.53 -7.91
N ILE A 215 -14.83 -7.22 -7.65
CA ILE A 215 -14.34 -6.22 -8.60
C ILE A 215 -13.07 -5.58 -8.04
N HIS A 216 -11.96 -5.68 -8.78
CA HIS A 216 -10.67 -5.12 -8.41
C HIS A 216 -10.43 -3.80 -9.15
N LEU A 217 -10.56 -2.68 -8.44
CA LEU A 217 -10.31 -1.33 -8.95
C LEU A 217 -8.93 -0.86 -8.53
N VAL A 218 -8.14 -0.37 -9.48
CA VAL A 218 -6.79 0.16 -9.25
C VAL A 218 -6.76 1.62 -9.64
N PHE A 219 -6.64 2.50 -8.66
CA PHE A 219 -6.48 3.94 -8.89
C PHE A 219 -5.01 4.24 -9.17
N ASN A 220 -4.63 4.14 -10.45
CA ASN A 220 -3.25 4.28 -10.91
C ASN A 220 -2.90 5.76 -11.09
N ASN A 221 -2.09 6.29 -10.19
CA ASN A 221 -1.59 7.67 -10.26
C ASN A 221 -0.10 7.75 -10.60
N GLY A 222 0.53 6.61 -10.89
CA GLY A 222 1.93 6.51 -11.27
C GLY A 222 2.92 6.88 -10.17
N VAL A 223 2.51 7.03 -8.90
CA VAL A 223 3.40 7.48 -7.81
C VAL A 223 3.06 6.86 -6.46
N HIS A 224 4.07 6.66 -5.62
CA HIS A 224 3.92 6.38 -4.19
C HIS A 224 3.51 7.65 -3.40
N GLY A 225 2.32 8.19 -3.69
CA GLY A 225 1.85 9.48 -3.19
C GLY A 225 1.74 9.62 -1.67
N SER A 226 1.66 8.51 -0.93
CA SER A 226 1.55 8.53 0.54
C SER A 226 2.89 8.65 1.26
N VAL A 227 4.02 8.44 0.56
CA VAL A 227 5.37 8.33 1.17
C VAL A 227 6.43 9.22 0.52
N GLY A 228 6.03 10.16 -0.34
CA GLY A 228 6.96 11.14 -0.94
C GLY A 228 6.78 11.35 -2.44
N GLY A 229 5.91 10.57 -3.10
CA GLY A 229 5.58 10.80 -4.51
C GLY A 229 6.60 10.23 -5.49
N GLN A 230 7.44 9.27 -5.07
CA GLN A 230 8.34 8.58 -5.97
C GLN A 230 7.57 7.91 -7.10
N PRO A 231 8.03 8.00 -8.36
CA PRO A 231 7.35 7.40 -9.49
C PRO A 231 7.30 5.88 -9.34
N THR A 232 6.16 5.30 -9.69
CA THR A 232 6.02 3.87 -9.95
C THR A 232 6.17 3.63 -11.44
N VAL A 233 6.25 2.36 -11.85
CA VAL A 233 6.18 1.97 -13.26
C VAL A 233 4.74 1.78 -13.74
N GLY A 234 3.75 2.23 -12.97
CA GLY A 234 2.33 1.96 -13.20
C GLY A 234 1.83 2.43 -14.56
N PHE A 235 2.32 3.58 -15.06
CA PHE A 235 1.96 4.08 -16.39
C PHE A 235 2.75 3.42 -17.54
N ASN A 236 3.83 2.69 -17.23
CA ASN A 236 4.68 2.04 -18.23
C ASN A 236 4.27 0.59 -18.52
N ILE A 237 3.31 0.04 -17.78
CA ILE A 237 2.83 -1.33 -17.95
C ILE A 237 1.35 -1.38 -18.36
N ASP A 238 0.97 -2.48 -19.00
CA ASP A 238 -0.43 -2.74 -19.38
C ASP A 238 -1.09 -3.63 -18.32
N MET A 239 -1.54 -3.02 -17.22
CA MET A 239 -2.18 -3.74 -16.11
C MET A 239 -3.43 -4.52 -16.54
N PRO A 240 -4.32 -4.02 -17.43
CA PRO A 240 -5.44 -4.80 -17.92
C PRO A 240 -5.00 -6.06 -18.65
N LYS A 241 -3.98 -5.99 -19.53
CA LYS A 241 -3.44 -7.20 -20.18
C LYS A 241 -2.82 -8.16 -19.18
N ILE A 242 -2.12 -7.67 -18.16
CA ILE A 242 -1.61 -8.51 -17.07
C ILE A 242 -2.76 -9.21 -16.35
N ALA A 243 -3.84 -8.48 -16.01
CA ALA A 243 -5.02 -9.07 -15.37
C ALA A 243 -5.68 -10.15 -16.24
N ILE A 244 -5.88 -9.91 -17.54
CA ILE A 244 -6.38 -10.94 -18.46
C ILE A 244 -5.45 -12.16 -18.49
N ALA A 245 -4.13 -11.95 -18.58
CA ALA A 245 -3.15 -13.04 -18.58
C ALA A 245 -3.14 -13.83 -17.26
N CYS A 246 -3.52 -13.21 -16.14
CA CYS A 246 -3.72 -13.87 -14.85
C CYS A 246 -5.06 -14.61 -14.72
N GLY A 247 -5.98 -14.47 -15.68
CA GLY A 247 -7.27 -15.17 -15.71
C GLY A 247 -8.47 -14.33 -15.23
N TYR A 248 -8.33 -13.02 -15.07
CA TYR A 248 -9.49 -12.17 -14.83
C TYR A 248 -10.46 -12.26 -16.02
N ALA A 249 -11.76 -12.39 -15.74
CA ALA A 249 -12.77 -12.58 -16.78
C ALA A 249 -12.96 -11.33 -17.65
N SER A 250 -12.69 -10.15 -17.08
CA SER A 250 -12.68 -8.89 -17.81
C SER A 250 -11.62 -7.95 -17.23
N ALA A 251 -10.96 -7.16 -18.08
CA ALA A 251 -10.08 -6.10 -17.63
C ALA A 251 -10.17 -4.89 -18.57
N GLN A 252 -10.21 -3.68 -18.01
CA GLN A 252 -10.27 -2.45 -18.79
C GLN A 252 -9.55 -1.29 -18.11
N ARG A 253 -9.18 -0.30 -18.93
CA ARG A 253 -8.60 0.97 -18.49
C ARG A 253 -9.57 2.10 -18.76
N VAL A 254 -9.72 2.99 -17.79
CA VAL A 254 -10.55 4.19 -17.88
C VAL A 254 -9.80 5.40 -17.33
N THR A 255 -10.16 6.60 -17.79
CA THR A 255 -9.50 7.86 -17.41
C THR A 255 -10.47 8.92 -16.88
N ASN A 256 -11.78 8.67 -16.95
CA ASN A 256 -12.81 9.65 -16.60
C ASN A 256 -14.02 9.00 -15.90
N LYS A 257 -14.83 9.83 -15.22
CA LYS A 257 -15.99 9.39 -14.42
C LYS A 257 -16.99 8.55 -15.20
N LYS A 258 -17.34 8.96 -16.44
CA LYS A 258 -18.29 8.22 -17.28
C LYS A 258 -17.76 6.82 -17.61
N GLY A 259 -16.50 6.73 -18.02
CA GLY A 259 -15.84 5.46 -18.29
C GLY A 259 -15.82 4.55 -17.06
N LEU A 260 -15.48 5.09 -15.88
CA LEU A 260 -15.49 4.35 -14.63
C LEU A 260 -16.87 3.79 -14.28
N HIS A 261 -17.93 4.60 -14.39
CA HIS A 261 -19.30 4.13 -14.14
C HIS A 261 -19.73 3.01 -15.09
N SER A 262 -19.45 3.17 -16.39
CA SER A 262 -19.70 2.12 -17.39
C SER A 262 -18.90 0.86 -17.10
N ALA A 263 -17.62 1.00 -16.71
CA ALA A 263 -16.75 -0.10 -16.38
C ALA A 263 -17.25 -0.92 -15.17
N ILE A 264 -17.67 -0.25 -14.10
CA ILE A 264 -18.27 -0.89 -12.92
C ILE A 264 -19.56 -1.61 -13.30
N THR A 265 -20.39 -1.00 -14.13
CA THR A 265 -21.65 -1.60 -14.59
C THR A 265 -21.40 -2.89 -15.39
N MET A 266 -20.43 -2.87 -16.30
CA MET A 266 -20.03 -4.07 -17.06
C MET A 266 -19.39 -5.14 -16.16
N ALA A 267 -18.59 -4.73 -15.17
CA ALA A 267 -17.96 -5.65 -14.23
C ALA A 267 -19.01 -6.43 -13.43
N ARG A 268 -20.09 -5.78 -12.97
CA ARG A 268 -21.22 -6.45 -12.28
C ARG A 268 -21.94 -7.49 -13.12
N ALA A 269 -21.91 -7.36 -14.44
CA ALA A 269 -22.52 -8.30 -15.37
C ALA A 269 -21.55 -9.41 -15.83
N THR A 270 -20.28 -9.33 -15.46
CA THR A 270 -19.25 -10.30 -15.86
C THR A 270 -19.35 -11.57 -15.00
N ASP A 271 -19.27 -12.73 -15.64
CA ASP A 271 -19.17 -14.01 -14.93
C ASP A 271 -17.72 -14.33 -14.53
N GLY A 272 -17.24 -13.68 -13.47
CA GLY A 272 -15.89 -13.88 -12.93
C GLY A 272 -15.31 -12.60 -12.34
N VAL A 273 -14.03 -12.62 -11.98
CA VAL A 273 -13.39 -11.43 -11.39
C VAL A 273 -13.12 -10.38 -12.47
N SER A 274 -13.51 -9.14 -12.21
CA SER A 274 -13.25 -7.99 -13.09
C SER A 274 -12.13 -7.11 -12.55
N PHE A 275 -11.28 -6.63 -13.46
CA PHE A 275 -10.22 -5.66 -13.18
C PHE A 275 -10.52 -4.31 -13.87
N ILE A 276 -10.37 -3.22 -13.14
CA ILE A 276 -10.55 -1.86 -13.67
C ILE A 276 -9.36 -1.02 -13.26
N GLU A 277 -8.51 -0.65 -14.23
CA GLU A 277 -7.49 0.38 -14.03
C GLU A 277 -8.12 1.75 -14.25
N VAL A 278 -8.10 2.59 -13.23
CA VAL A 278 -8.51 4.00 -13.30
C VAL A 278 -7.25 4.85 -13.29
N GLN A 279 -6.83 5.34 -14.44
CA GLN A 279 -5.70 6.27 -14.50
C GLN A 279 -6.15 7.65 -14.03
N VAL A 280 -5.47 8.15 -13.01
CA VAL A 280 -5.79 9.41 -12.33
C VAL A 280 -4.55 10.29 -12.18
N ARG A 281 -4.74 11.60 -12.06
CA ARG A 281 -3.65 12.53 -11.75
C ARG A 281 -3.06 12.24 -10.36
N PRO A 282 -1.74 12.41 -10.18
CA PRO A 282 -1.14 12.41 -8.85
C PRO A 282 -1.62 13.61 -8.03
N GLY A 283 -1.49 13.48 -6.71
CA GLY A 283 -1.89 14.51 -5.75
C GLY A 283 -2.96 14.04 -4.77
N ASN A 284 -3.24 14.92 -3.83
CA ASN A 284 -4.31 14.84 -2.84
C ASN A 284 -4.53 16.26 -2.30
N ARG A 285 -5.69 16.50 -1.69
CA ARG A 285 -5.91 17.75 -0.98
C ARG A 285 -4.97 17.89 0.22
N ALA A 286 -4.60 19.14 0.53
CA ALA A 286 -3.70 19.45 1.65
C ALA A 286 -4.35 19.24 3.03
N ASP A 287 -5.67 19.34 3.11
CA ASP A 287 -6.46 19.24 4.33
C ASP A 287 -7.06 17.84 4.57
N ILE A 288 -6.56 16.81 3.88
CA ILE A 288 -7.02 15.44 4.08
C ILE A 288 -6.67 14.93 5.49
N GLY A 289 -7.71 14.63 6.25
CA GLY A 289 -7.66 14.10 7.59
C GLY A 289 -7.29 12.63 7.67
N ARG A 290 -7.23 12.14 8.91
CA ARG A 290 -7.04 10.72 9.23
C ARG A 290 -8.37 10.12 9.70
N PRO A 291 -8.57 8.80 9.58
CA PRO A 291 -9.71 8.12 10.19
C PRO A 291 -9.83 8.49 11.68
N THR A 292 -11.03 8.87 12.09
CA THR A 292 -11.32 9.28 13.47
C THR A 292 -11.69 8.10 14.37
N SER A 293 -12.07 6.96 13.77
CA SER A 293 -12.29 5.69 14.46
C SER A 293 -11.02 4.85 14.54
N THR A 294 -10.92 4.00 15.57
CA THR A 294 -9.79 3.07 15.72
C THR A 294 -9.93 1.86 14.78
N PRO A 295 -8.81 1.19 14.41
CA PRO A 295 -8.88 -0.06 13.65
C PRO A 295 -9.73 -1.14 14.32
N GLU A 296 -9.74 -1.19 15.65
CA GLU A 296 -10.58 -2.11 16.41
C GLU A 296 -12.07 -1.80 16.24
N GLN A 297 -12.46 -0.52 16.35
CA GLN A 297 -13.84 -0.08 16.11
C GLN A 297 -14.28 -0.39 14.67
N ASN A 298 -13.42 -0.12 13.68
CA ASN A 298 -13.70 -0.43 12.28
C ASN A 298 -13.89 -1.93 12.05
N LYS A 299 -13.05 -2.77 12.66
CA LYS A 299 -13.20 -4.24 12.60
C LYS A 299 -14.56 -4.68 13.14
N VAL A 300 -14.93 -4.22 14.34
CA VAL A 300 -16.21 -4.60 14.97
C VAL A 300 -17.40 -4.11 14.13
N ALA A 301 -17.36 -2.86 13.66
CA ALA A 301 -18.41 -2.31 12.81
C ALA A 301 -18.58 -3.13 11.52
N MET A 302 -17.48 -3.54 10.90
CA MET A 302 -17.52 -4.36 9.70
C MET A 302 -18.01 -5.78 9.94
N MET A 303 -17.58 -6.43 11.03
CA MET A 303 -18.11 -7.75 11.38
C MET A 303 -19.63 -7.73 11.56
N LYS A 304 -20.16 -6.68 12.20
CA LYS A 304 -21.60 -6.46 12.34
C LYS A 304 -22.28 -6.26 10.99
N PHE A 305 -21.73 -5.41 10.11
CA PHE A 305 -22.26 -5.20 8.75
C PHE A 305 -22.26 -6.49 7.91
N LEU A 306 -21.24 -7.32 8.08
CA LEU A 306 -21.11 -8.62 7.40
C LEU A 306 -22.01 -9.71 8.02
N GLY A 307 -22.55 -9.51 9.22
CA GLY A 307 -23.40 -10.47 9.91
C GLY A 307 -22.64 -11.69 10.47
N VAL A 308 -21.40 -11.49 10.94
CA VAL A 308 -20.49 -12.55 11.41
C VAL A 308 -20.06 -12.40 12.88
N GLU A 309 -20.96 -11.90 13.72
CA GLU A 309 -20.76 -11.81 15.19
C GLU A 309 -20.67 -13.19 15.86
#